data_AF-A0A5D3YBX7-F1
#
_entry.id   AF-A0A5D3YBX7-F1
#
_cell.length_a   1.000
_cell.length_b   1.000
_cell.length_c   1.000
_cell.angle_alpha   90.00
_cell.angle_beta   90.00
_cell.angle_gamma   90.00
#
_symmetry.space_group_name_H-M   'P 1'
#
loop_
_entity.id
_entity.type
_entity.pdbx_description
1 polymer ?
#
loop_
_entity_poly.entity_id
_entity_poly.type
_entity_poly.pdbx_seq_one_letter_code
_entity_poly.pdbx_strand_id
1 'polypeptide(L)'
;MTIEIIEKLINEHESIENLKEQLLLLKDQIVAYENELCAYRIKTSALANLMCNLESEIQNLKLENGALNERIESFHSRNPQVYRCRYCSSTKLISTGGAPHRIFGDMGIVDASFTCLDCDKESVITLDALK
;
A
#
# COMPACT_ATOMS: atom_id res chain seq x y z
N MET A 1 0.41 30.77 -79.06
CA MET A 1 -0.35 31.68 -78.17
C MET A 1 -1.60 31.04 -77.57
N THR A 2 -2.59 30.56 -78.33
CA THR A 2 -3.79 29.90 -77.72
C THR A 2 -3.50 28.52 -77.13
N ILE A 3 -2.59 27.74 -77.73
CA ILE A 3 -2.24 26.39 -77.27
C ILE A 3 -1.45 26.43 -75.95
N GLU A 4 -0.47 27.32 -75.82
CA GLU A 4 0.34 27.48 -74.58
C GLU A 4 -0.50 27.86 -73.36
N ILE A 5 -1.57 28.65 -73.55
CA ILE A 5 -2.49 29.03 -72.46
C ILE A 5 -3.27 27.80 -71.98
N ILE A 6 -3.68 26.92 -72.88
CA ILE A 6 -4.43 25.70 -72.55
C ILE A 6 -3.53 24.71 -71.80
N GLU A 7 -2.29 24.50 -72.25
CA GLU A 7 -1.33 23.63 -71.55
C GLU A 7 -1.04 24.13 -70.12
N LYS A 8 -0.92 25.45 -69.95
CA LYS A 8 -0.71 26.05 -68.63
C LYS A 8 -1.91 25.82 -67.69
N LEU A 9 -3.13 25.98 -68.20
CA LEU A 9 -4.36 25.72 -67.43
C LEU A 9 -4.50 24.24 -67.05
N ILE A 10 -4.09 23.32 -67.92
CA ILE A 10 -4.09 21.87 -67.62
C ILE A 10 -3.13 21.56 -66.46
N ASN A 11 -1.90 22.05 -66.52
CA ASN A 11 -0.90 21.84 -65.46
C ASN A 11 -1.33 22.47 -64.11
N GLU A 12 -1.97 23.64 -64.15
CA GLU A 12 -2.54 24.27 -62.96
C GLU A 12 -3.70 23.45 -62.38
N HIS A 13 -4.58 22.90 -63.23
CA HIS A 13 -5.67 22.04 -62.79
C HIS A 13 -5.17 20.75 -62.12
N GLU A 14 -4.18 20.06 -62.72
CA GLU A 14 -3.54 18.88 -62.14
C GLU A 14 -2.88 19.19 -60.78
N SER A 15 -2.23 20.36 -60.67
CA SER A 15 -1.66 20.81 -59.39
C SER A 15 -2.73 21.06 -58.32
N ILE A 16 -3.88 21.61 -58.70
CA ILE A 16 -5.01 21.85 -57.79
C ILE A 16 -5.62 20.52 -57.30
N GLU A 17 -5.77 19.53 -58.18
CA GLU A 17 -6.27 18.21 -57.80
C GLU A 17 -5.33 17.50 -56.82
N ASN A 18 -4.02 17.53 -57.08
CA ASN A 18 -3.03 16.98 -56.16
C ASN A 18 -3.07 17.67 -54.77
N LEU A 19 -3.18 19.01 -54.75
CA LEU A 19 -3.33 19.74 -53.48
C LEU A 19 -4.61 19.38 -52.72
N LYS A 20 -5.73 19.13 -53.44
CA LYS A 20 -6.98 18.68 -52.81
C LYS A 20 -6.84 17.28 -52.21
N GLU A 21 -6.17 16.35 -52.89
CA GLU A 21 -5.91 15.02 -52.37
C GLU A 21 -5.04 15.08 -51.10
N GLN A 22 -3.98 15.88 -51.12
CA GLN A 22 -3.12 16.09 -49.95
C GLN A 22 -3.89 16.71 -48.78
N LEU A 23 -4.78 17.67 -49.03
CA LEU A 23 -5.66 18.24 -48.01
C LEU A 23 -6.62 17.20 -47.42
N LEU A 24 -7.15 16.30 -48.26
CA LEU A 24 -8.03 15.22 -47.80
C LEU A 24 -7.28 14.26 -46.89
N LEU A 25 -6.07 13.83 -47.30
CA LEU A 25 -5.19 12.98 -46.50
C LEU A 25 -4.82 13.63 -45.17
N LEU A 26 -4.48 14.92 -45.18
CA LEU A 26 -4.15 15.66 -43.95
C LEU A 26 -5.36 15.73 -43.00
N LYS A 27 -6.56 15.94 -43.55
CA LYS A 27 -7.80 15.95 -42.77
C LYS A 27 -8.04 14.59 -42.11
N ASP A 28 -7.86 13.49 -42.84
CA ASP A 28 -8.01 12.14 -42.28
C ASP A 28 -6.96 11.86 -41.19
N GLN A 29 -5.72 12.32 -41.37
CA GLN A 29 -4.68 12.23 -40.35
C GLN A 29 -5.03 13.02 -39.09
N ILE A 30 -5.59 14.22 -39.20
CA ILE A 30 -6.05 15.02 -38.05
C ILE A 30 -7.12 14.26 -37.27
N VAL A 31 -8.11 13.69 -37.94
CA VAL A 31 -9.17 12.90 -37.30
C VAL A 31 -8.58 11.68 -36.59
N ALA A 32 -7.60 11.00 -37.20
CA ALA A 32 -6.90 9.88 -36.56
C ALA A 32 -6.18 10.31 -35.27
N TYR A 33 -5.44 11.42 -35.31
CA TYR A 33 -4.75 11.95 -34.13
C TYR A 33 -5.71 12.42 -33.03
N GLU A 34 -6.85 13.02 -33.37
CA GLU A 34 -7.88 13.40 -32.41
C GLU A 34 -8.46 12.18 -31.69
N ASN A 35 -8.68 11.08 -32.42
CA ASN A 35 -9.15 9.82 -31.84
C ASN A 35 -8.11 9.20 -30.91
N GLU A 36 -6.83 9.20 -31.29
CA GLU A 36 -5.75 8.73 -30.42
C GLU A 36 -5.63 9.57 -29.15
N LEU A 37 -5.70 10.90 -29.26
CA LEU A 37 -5.68 11.80 -28.11
C LEU A 37 -6.86 11.53 -27.16
N CYS A 38 -8.05 11.26 -27.70
CA CYS A 38 -9.21 10.87 -26.90
C CYS A 38 -8.95 9.56 -26.15
N ALA A 39 -8.43 8.54 -26.83
CA ALA A 39 -8.08 7.26 -26.22
C ALA A 39 -7.02 7.41 -25.11
N TYR A 40 -5.99 8.24 -25.32
CA TYR A 40 -4.99 8.54 -24.31
C TYR A 40 -5.60 9.24 -23.10
N ARG A 41 -6.50 10.21 -23.28
CA ARG A 41 -7.19 10.88 -22.17
C ARG A 41 -7.98 9.91 -21.31
N ILE A 42 -8.69 8.97 -21.93
CA ILE A 42 -9.45 7.92 -21.21
C ILE A 42 -8.48 7.05 -20.39
N LYS A 43 -7.38 6.58 -20.99
CA LYS A 43 -6.37 5.78 -20.29
C LYS A 43 -5.75 6.53 -19.12
N THR A 44 -5.40 7.80 -19.30
CA THR A 44 -4.83 8.64 -18.24
C THR A 44 -5.81 8.84 -17.08
N SER A 45 -7.10 9.05 -17.38
CA SER A 45 -8.12 9.17 -16.34
C SER A 45 -8.31 7.85 -15.56
N ALA A 46 -8.31 6.71 -16.25
CA ALA A 46 -8.39 5.40 -15.61
C ALA A 46 -7.17 5.12 -14.70
N LEU A 47 -5.97 5.47 -15.15
CA LEU A 47 -4.74 5.37 -14.36
C LEU A 47 -4.78 6.26 -13.11
N ALA A 48 -5.26 7.50 -13.23
CA ALA A 48 -5.39 8.39 -12.09
C ALA A 48 -6.35 7.82 -11.03
N ASN A 49 -7.48 7.26 -11.44
CA ASN A 49 -8.41 6.61 -10.51
C ASN A 49 -7.78 5.40 -9.81
N LEU A 50 -7.01 4.59 -10.54
CA LEU A 50 -6.31 3.44 -9.98
C LEU A 50 -5.25 3.87 -8.95
N MET A 51 -4.53 4.97 -9.22
CA MET A 51 -3.59 5.55 -8.26
C MET A 51 -4.28 5.98 -6.96
N CYS A 52 -5.41 6.70 -7.04
CA CYS A 52 -6.17 7.10 -5.85
C CYS A 52 -6.66 5.90 -5.02
N ASN A 53 -7.09 4.82 -5.68
CA ASN A 53 -7.51 3.59 -5.02
C ASN A 53 -6.33 2.93 -4.27
N LEU A 54 -5.17 2.80 -4.93
CA LEU A 54 -3.98 2.23 -4.31
C LEU A 54 -3.47 3.09 -3.15
N GLU A 55 -3.50 4.42 -3.26
CA GLU A 55 -3.15 5.31 -2.16
C GLU A 55 -4.06 5.09 -0.94
N SER A 56 -5.36 4.91 -1.17
CA SER A 56 -6.34 4.62 -0.11
C SER A 56 -6.05 3.27 0.55
N GLU A 57 -5.74 2.24 -0.24
CA GLU A 57 -5.39 0.91 0.26
C GLU A 57 -4.11 0.94 1.11
N ILE A 58 -3.08 1.68 0.67
CA ILE A 58 -1.85 1.89 1.45
C ILE A 58 -2.15 2.55 2.80
N GLN A 59 -3.04 3.54 2.85
CA GLN A 59 -3.41 4.18 4.12
C GLN A 59 -4.14 3.21 5.05
N ASN A 60 -5.06 2.40 4.53
CA ASN A 60 -5.75 1.38 5.30
C ASN A 60 -4.76 0.34 5.88
N LEU A 61 -3.84 -0.16 5.06
CA LEU A 61 -2.80 -1.09 5.52
C LEU A 61 -1.87 -0.48 6.57
N LYS A 62 -1.58 0.82 6.49
CA LYS A 62 -0.81 1.52 7.54
C LYS A 62 -1.58 1.57 8.86
N LEU A 63 -2.89 1.85 8.82
CA LEU A 63 -3.74 1.86 10.01
C LEU A 63 -3.85 0.47 10.64
N GLU A 64 -4.05 -0.57 9.83
CA GLU A 64 -4.10 -1.95 10.30
C GLU A 64 -2.78 -2.39 10.93
N ASN A 65 -1.64 -2.09 10.30
CA ASN A 65 -0.33 -2.36 10.87
C ASN A 65 -0.10 -1.60 12.19
N GLY A 66 -0.55 -0.35 12.29
CA GLY A 66 -0.51 0.42 13.53
C GLY A 66 -1.29 -0.28 14.64
N ALA A 67 -2.53 -0.66 14.37
CA ALA A 67 -3.38 -1.38 15.33
C ALA A 67 -2.79 -2.75 15.72
N LEU A 68 -2.19 -3.48 14.79
CA LEU A 68 -1.51 -4.74 15.08
C LEU A 68 -0.28 -4.53 15.96
N ASN A 69 0.51 -3.49 15.69
CA ASN A 69 1.67 -3.14 16.52
C ASN A 69 1.24 -2.76 17.94
N GLU A 70 0.20 -1.95 18.10
CA GLU A 70 -0.37 -1.63 19.43
C GLU A 70 -0.83 -2.90 20.16
N ARG A 71 -1.47 -3.84 19.44
CA ARG A 71 -1.87 -5.13 20.03
C ARG A 71 -0.64 -5.93 20.45
N ILE A 72 0.40 -6.02 19.62
CA ILE A 72 1.66 -6.69 19.94
C ILE A 72 2.27 -6.05 21.19
N GLU A 73 2.38 -4.73 21.25
CA GLU A 73 2.88 -4.01 22.43
C GLU A 73 2.04 -4.31 23.67
N SER A 74 0.70 -4.34 23.55
CA SER A 74 -0.18 -4.71 24.67
C SER A 74 0.01 -6.15 25.16
N PHE A 75 0.37 -7.08 24.26
CA PHE A 75 0.73 -8.45 24.63
C PHE A 75 2.10 -8.51 25.31
N HIS A 76 3.06 -7.71 24.84
CA HIS A 76 4.40 -7.61 25.44
C HIS A 76 4.39 -6.84 26.77
N SER A 77 3.44 -5.92 26.97
CA SER A 77 3.24 -5.16 28.21
C SER A 77 2.50 -5.94 29.30
N ARG A 78 2.34 -7.27 29.16
CA ARG A 78 1.82 -8.17 30.21
C ARG A 78 2.73 -8.31 31.43
N ASN A 79 3.54 -7.30 31.71
CA ASN A 79 4.14 -7.06 33.02
C ASN A 79 3.45 -5.86 33.73
N PRO A 80 2.13 -5.95 34.04
CA PRO A 80 1.35 -4.82 34.55
C PRO A 80 1.77 -4.36 35.95
N GLN A 81 2.56 -5.14 36.69
CA GLN A 81 3.01 -4.81 38.04
C GLN A 81 4.52 -4.57 38.17
N VAL A 82 5.24 -4.31 37.06
CA VAL A 82 6.68 -4.02 37.06
C VAL A 82 7.51 -5.12 37.74
N TYR A 83 7.17 -6.37 37.44
CA TYR A 83 8.00 -7.52 37.79
C TYR A 83 9.40 -7.38 37.19
N ARG A 84 10.39 -7.93 37.88
CA ARG A 84 11.79 -7.88 37.46
C ARG A 84 12.33 -9.27 37.25
N CYS A 85 13.18 -9.42 36.24
CA CYS A 85 13.92 -10.66 36.00
C CYS A 85 14.70 -11.04 37.26
N ARG A 86 14.58 -12.30 37.69
CA ARG A 86 15.30 -12.80 38.87
C ARG A 86 16.83 -12.81 38.69
N TYR A 87 17.32 -12.74 37.45
CA TYR A 87 18.75 -12.88 37.13
C TYR A 87 19.44 -11.55 36.84
N CYS A 88 18.79 -10.63 36.11
CA CYS A 88 19.40 -9.35 35.71
C CYS A 88 18.62 -8.11 36.18
N SER A 89 17.52 -8.28 36.92
CA SER A 89 16.65 -7.20 37.39
C SER A 89 15.97 -6.36 36.30
N SER A 90 16.06 -6.74 35.02
CA SER A 90 15.35 -6.07 33.93
C SER A 90 13.84 -6.17 34.08
N THR A 91 13.13 -5.11 33.69
CA THR A 91 11.67 -5.05 33.62
C THR A 91 11.11 -5.53 32.29
N LYS A 92 11.97 -5.79 31.30
CA LYS A 92 11.61 -6.28 29.96
C LYS A 92 11.33 -7.78 30.00
N LEU A 93 10.16 -8.12 30.54
CA LEU A 93 9.68 -9.49 30.69
C LEU A 93 8.51 -9.74 29.72
N ILE A 94 8.58 -10.81 28.95
CA ILE A 94 7.47 -11.30 28.13
C ILE A 94 6.83 -12.49 28.85
N SER A 95 5.52 -12.43 29.10
CA SER A 95 4.80 -13.57 29.67
C SER A 95 4.79 -14.74 28.68
N THR A 96 5.29 -15.90 29.10
CA THR A 96 5.32 -17.13 28.30
C THR A 96 4.22 -18.11 28.67
N GLY A 97 3.54 -17.88 29.79
CA GLY A 97 2.41 -18.68 30.23
C GLY A 97 2.18 -18.56 31.73
N GLY A 98 1.23 -19.33 32.25
CA GLY A 98 1.00 -19.45 33.67
C GLY A 98 0.33 -20.78 33.99
N ALA A 99 0.66 -21.34 35.16
CA ALA A 99 0.06 -22.57 35.65
C ALA A 99 -0.38 -22.38 37.11
N PRO A 100 -1.46 -23.04 37.56
CA PRO A 100 -1.84 -23.03 38.98
C PRO A 100 -0.66 -23.47 39.87
N HIS A 101 -0.40 -22.74 40.96
CA HIS A 101 0.68 -23.05 41.88
C HIS A 101 0.43 -24.44 42.51
N ARG A 102 1.48 -25.26 42.64
CA ARG A 102 1.35 -26.68 43.04
C ARG A 102 0.60 -26.92 44.34
N ILE A 103 0.68 -25.99 45.29
CA ILE A 103 0.11 -26.13 46.64
C ILE A 103 -1.14 -25.25 46.83
N PHE A 104 -1.21 -24.12 46.11
CA PHE A 104 -2.20 -23.07 46.36
C PHE A 104 -3.05 -22.74 45.12
N GLY A 105 -3.00 -23.60 44.10
CA GLY A 105 -3.74 -23.42 42.86
C GLY A 105 -5.25 -23.29 43.09
N ASP A 106 -5.79 -24.06 44.03
CA ASP A 106 -7.22 -24.01 44.41
C ASP A 106 -7.63 -22.69 45.08
N MET A 107 -6.65 -21.92 45.58
CA MET A 107 -6.86 -20.57 46.13
C MET A 107 -6.64 -19.48 45.07
N GLY A 108 -6.55 -19.82 43.78
CA GLY A 108 -6.34 -18.86 42.70
C GLY A 108 -4.91 -18.33 42.59
N ILE A 109 -3.94 -18.97 43.27
CA ILE A 109 -2.52 -18.62 43.14
C ILE A 109 -1.93 -19.28 41.88
N VAL A 110 -1.27 -18.49 41.04
CA VAL A 110 -0.74 -18.89 39.73
C VAL A 110 0.75 -18.60 39.66
N ASP A 111 1.54 -19.56 39.19
CA ASP A 111 2.93 -19.35 38.79
C ASP A 111 2.96 -18.85 37.34
N ALA A 112 3.16 -17.56 37.16
CA ALA A 112 3.33 -16.92 35.86
C ALA A 112 4.79 -17.03 35.41
N SER A 113 5.01 -17.54 34.22
CA SER A 113 6.34 -17.70 33.61
C SER A 113 6.60 -16.54 32.65
N PHE A 114 7.82 -16.02 32.69
CA PHE A 114 8.25 -14.91 31.86
C PHE A 114 9.64 -15.15 31.27
N THR A 115 9.86 -14.78 30.01
CA THR A 115 11.21 -14.71 29.43
C THR A 115 11.73 -13.28 29.51
N CYS A 116 12.95 -13.11 30.01
CA CYS A 116 13.62 -11.81 30.05
C CYS A 116 14.29 -11.48 28.72
N LEU A 117 13.93 -10.35 28.10
CA LEU A 117 14.51 -9.93 26.82
C LEU A 117 15.98 -9.50 26.89
N ASP A 118 16.48 -9.10 28.07
CA ASP A 118 17.88 -8.67 28.21
C ASP A 118 18.86 -9.82 28.55
N CYS A 119 18.38 -10.99 29.01
CA CYS A 119 19.27 -12.10 29.38
C CYS A 119 18.78 -13.49 28.96
N ASP A 120 17.65 -13.56 28.24
CA ASP A 120 16.99 -14.77 27.73
C ASP A 120 16.68 -15.86 28.76
N LYS A 121 16.74 -15.53 30.06
CA LYS A 121 16.41 -16.45 31.14
C LYS A 121 14.93 -16.38 31.51
N GLU A 122 14.37 -17.55 31.77
CA GLU A 122 13.01 -17.71 32.26
C GLU A 122 12.91 -17.38 33.76
N SER A 123 12.05 -16.44 34.10
CA SER A 123 11.69 -16.06 35.47
C SER A 123 10.25 -16.46 35.75
N VAL A 124 10.04 -17.36 36.70
CA VAL A 124 8.71 -17.69 37.23
C VAL A 124 8.36 -16.69 38.34
N ILE A 125 7.11 -16.28 38.49
CA ILE A 125 6.65 -15.36 39.52
C ILE A 125 5.28 -15.84 40.01
N THR A 126 5.15 -16.01 41.32
CA THR A 126 3.91 -16.48 41.94
C THR A 126 3.00 -15.29 42.19
N LEU A 127 1.80 -15.33 41.60
CA LEU A 127 0.80 -14.27 41.59
C LEU A 127 -0.48 -14.76 42.27
N ASP A 128 -1.16 -13.86 42.96
CA ASP A 128 -2.51 -14.08 43.48
C ASP A 128 -3.50 -13.52 42.46
N ALA A 129 -4.26 -14.39 41.77
CA ALA A 129 -5.19 -13.98 40.72
C ALA A 129 -6.55 -13.50 41.26
N LEU A 130 -6.77 -13.54 42.58
CA LEU A 130 -8.00 -13.09 43.23
C LEU A 130 -7.97 -11.61 43.67
N LYS A 131 -6.92 -10.86 43.31
CA LYS A 131 -6.75 -9.42 43.62
C LYS A 131 -6.78 -8.53 42.38
#